data_AF-A0A438CHG3-F1
#
_entry.id   AF-A0A438CHG3-F1
#
_cell.length_a   1.000
_cell.length_b   1.000
_cell.length_c   1.000
_cell.angle_alpha   90.00
_cell.angle_beta   90.00
_cell.angle_gamma   90.00
#
_symmetry.space_group_name_H-M   'P 1'
#
loop_
_entity.id
_entity.type
_entity.pdbx_description
1 polymer ?
#
loop_
_entity_poly.entity_id
_entity_poly.type
_entity_poly.pdbx_seq_one_letter_code
_entity_poly.pdbx_strand_id
1 'polypeptide(L)'
;MNIGLGSLAALAATLMVMACNIPLTRIQKRYQSKIMEAKDERMKATSEVLRNIKTLKLQAWDSQFLHKPRKLEENRVQLAVEVAKTGSTFCFYLLGITHVYLCDPIFNLPDLLSVIAQGKVSVDRVASFLQEDEVQSDTIEFVPKDQTEFEVEIDNGKFSWNPDSSSPTLDKIQRIKKAVGYCKDWWYKGLCTSVPMDTNRNVKENILFGNRYDSVKYDETVKACALTKDFELFPCGDLTEIGERGINMSGGQKQRIQIARAVYEDADIYLLDDPFSAVDAHTGTQLFKDCLMGILKNKTILYVTHQVEFLPAADFILVASNYWMAWASPPTSESRPKMGLDYILFVYILLAVGSSLFVLLRASLVAITGLSTAQKLFVKMLQSVVRAPMAFFDSTPTGRILNRVSSI
;
A
#
# COMPACT_ATOMS: atom_id res chain seq x y z
N MET A 1 -14.34 -26.59 7.39
CA MET A 1 -13.20 -25.78 7.85
C MET A 1 -11.92 -26.46 7.36
N ASN A 2 -11.62 -26.30 6.06
CA ASN A 2 -10.42 -26.89 5.46
C ASN A 2 -9.27 -25.94 5.76
N ILE A 3 -8.51 -26.27 6.79
CA ILE A 3 -7.24 -25.63 7.13
C ILE A 3 -6.33 -25.83 5.91
N GLY A 4 -6.22 -24.83 5.05
CA GLY A 4 -5.54 -24.94 3.75
C GLY A 4 -4.08 -25.37 3.93
N LEU A 5 -3.53 -26.13 2.98
CA LEU A 5 -2.14 -26.65 3.03
C LEU A 5 -1.10 -25.61 3.48
N GLY A 6 -1.30 -24.33 3.13
CA GLY A 6 -0.43 -23.23 3.53
C GLY A 6 -0.35 -22.98 5.05
N SER A 7 -1.46 -23.16 5.77
CA SER A 7 -1.49 -22.99 7.23
C SER A 7 -0.80 -24.14 7.97
N LEU A 8 -0.85 -25.36 7.43
CA LEU A 8 -0.09 -26.50 7.95
C LEU A 8 1.42 -26.33 7.70
N ALA A 9 1.78 -25.79 6.53
CA ALA A 9 3.15 -25.43 6.19
C ALA A 9 3.71 -24.32 7.10
N ALA A 10 2.90 -23.31 7.43
CA ALA A 10 3.28 -22.26 8.38
C ALA A 10 3.51 -22.80 9.80
N LEU A 11 2.66 -23.75 10.25
CA LEU A 11 2.78 -24.39 11.56
C LEU A 11 4.03 -25.27 11.64
N ALA A 12 4.32 -26.05 10.59
CA ALA A 12 5.55 -26.83 10.49
C ALA A 12 6.81 -25.95 10.51
N ALA A 13 6.80 -24.83 9.78
CA ALA A 13 7.92 -23.90 9.71
C ALA A 13 8.19 -23.20 11.06
N THR A 14 7.13 -22.78 11.76
CA THR A 14 7.27 -22.16 13.10
C THR A 14 7.80 -23.13 14.14
N LEU A 15 7.35 -24.39 14.12
CA LEU A 15 7.91 -25.46 14.97
C LEU A 15 9.40 -25.71 14.65
N MET A 16 9.78 -25.71 13.38
CA MET A 16 11.17 -25.89 12.97
C MET A 16 12.07 -24.73 13.46
N VAL A 17 11.60 -23.48 13.35
CA VAL A 17 12.31 -22.31 13.88
C VAL A 17 12.49 -22.41 15.39
N MET A 18 11.42 -22.75 16.12
CA MET A 18 11.51 -22.92 17.57
C MET A 18 12.49 -24.02 17.97
N ALA A 19 12.53 -25.14 17.23
CA ALA A 19 13.48 -26.21 17.45
C ALA A 19 14.94 -25.77 17.21
N CYS A 20 15.20 -24.97 16.16
CA CYS A 20 16.53 -24.43 15.87
C CYS A 20 16.99 -23.35 16.87
N ASN A 21 16.06 -22.62 17.50
CA ASN A 21 16.38 -21.58 18.49
C ASN A 21 17.00 -22.14 19.78
N ILE A 22 16.60 -23.33 20.19
CA ILE A 22 17.03 -23.97 21.44
C ILE A 22 18.54 -24.28 21.47
N PRO A 23 19.11 -25.06 20.53
CA PRO A 23 20.55 -25.37 20.53
C PRO A 23 21.38 -24.11 20.35
N LEU A 24 20.89 -23.15 19.56
CA LEU A 24 21.59 -21.90 19.31
C LEU A 24 21.68 -21.01 20.57
N THR A 25 20.57 -20.86 21.30
CA THR A 25 20.57 -20.13 22.57
C THR A 25 21.53 -20.75 23.57
N ARG A 26 21.67 -22.09 23.57
CA ARG A 26 22.65 -22.79 24.39
C ARG A 26 24.09 -22.47 23.97
N ILE A 27 24.37 -22.41 22.67
CA ILE A 27 25.70 -22.02 22.15
C ILE A 27 26.01 -20.56 22.53
N GLN A 28 25.05 -19.65 22.37
CA GLN A 28 25.21 -18.24 22.73
C GLN A 28 25.49 -18.08 24.24
N LYS A 29 24.77 -18.81 25.10
CA LYS A 29 25.03 -18.84 26.55
C LYS A 29 26.44 -19.36 26.89
N ARG A 30 26.93 -20.40 26.20
CA ARG A 30 28.31 -20.91 26.39
C ARG A 30 29.36 -19.87 26.05
N TYR A 31 29.19 -19.14 24.96
CA TYR A 31 30.11 -18.08 24.61
C TYR A 31 30.02 -16.88 25.56
N GLN A 32 28.83 -16.50 26.03
CA GLN A 32 28.67 -15.46 27.04
C GLN A 32 29.41 -15.81 28.34
N SER A 33 29.37 -17.08 28.77
CA SER A 33 30.16 -17.56 29.92
C SER A 33 31.65 -17.36 29.70
N LYS A 34 32.17 -17.78 28.55
CA LYS A 34 33.60 -17.61 28.19
C LYS A 34 34.01 -16.12 28.10
N ILE A 35 33.13 -15.25 27.62
CA ILE A 35 33.37 -13.79 27.59
C ILE A 35 33.42 -13.23 29.02
N MET A 36 32.55 -13.71 29.92
CA MET A 36 32.51 -13.28 31.32
C MET A 36 33.78 -13.73 32.07
N GLU A 37 34.22 -14.96 31.86
CA GLU A 37 35.49 -15.47 32.38
C GLU A 37 36.68 -14.63 31.90
N ALA A 38 36.75 -14.34 30.58
CA ALA A 38 37.80 -13.48 30.03
C ALA A 38 37.73 -12.04 30.56
N LYS A 39 36.54 -11.50 30.82
CA LYS A 39 36.33 -10.18 31.42
C LYS A 39 36.81 -10.15 32.87
N ASP A 40 36.55 -11.19 33.65
CA ASP A 40 37.00 -11.32 35.03
C ASP A 40 38.52 -11.48 35.12
N GLU A 41 39.14 -12.29 34.25
CA GLU A 41 40.59 -12.40 34.16
C GLU A 41 41.24 -11.07 33.78
N ARG A 42 40.68 -10.35 32.81
CA ARG A 42 41.13 -8.99 32.44
C ARG A 42 41.05 -8.03 33.62
N MET A 43 39.94 -8.08 34.38
CA MET A 43 39.74 -7.22 35.55
C MET A 43 40.76 -7.52 36.65
N LYS A 44 41.03 -8.79 36.94
CA LYS A 44 42.07 -9.21 37.89
C LYS A 44 43.45 -8.71 37.47
N ALA A 45 43.84 -8.91 36.21
CA ALA A 45 45.13 -8.45 35.68
C ALA A 45 45.27 -6.92 35.73
N THR A 46 44.20 -6.18 35.41
CA THR A 46 44.24 -4.71 35.43
C THR A 46 44.26 -4.15 36.86
N SER A 47 43.56 -4.81 37.79
CA SER A 47 43.58 -4.48 39.22
C SER A 47 44.98 -4.69 39.82
N GLU A 48 45.66 -5.78 39.45
CA GLU A 48 47.03 -6.07 39.88
C GLU A 48 48.02 -5.01 39.39
N VAL A 49 47.92 -4.60 38.12
CA VAL A 49 48.72 -3.50 37.55
C VAL A 49 48.46 -2.18 38.26
N LEU A 50 47.20 -1.86 38.55
CA LEU A 50 46.82 -0.63 39.25
C LEU A 50 47.27 -0.62 40.72
N ARG A 51 47.23 -1.77 41.41
CA ARG A 51 47.68 -1.90 42.80
C ARG A 51 49.19 -1.70 42.93
N ASN A 52 49.95 -2.15 41.93
CA ASN A 52 51.41 -2.07 41.90
C ASN A 52 51.92 -0.91 41.02
N ILE A 53 51.09 0.07 40.67
CA ILE A 53 51.42 1.09 39.67
C ILE A 53 52.65 1.94 40.04
N LYS A 54 52.88 2.20 41.34
CA LYS A 54 54.03 2.98 41.82
C LYS A 54 55.35 2.23 41.66
N THR A 55 55.37 0.94 41.99
CA THR A 55 56.57 0.10 41.85
C THR A 55 56.89 -0.17 40.39
N LEU A 56 55.87 -0.36 39.56
CA LEU A 56 56.02 -0.54 38.10
C LEU A 56 56.70 0.67 37.44
N LYS A 57 56.32 1.89 37.84
CA LYS A 57 56.92 3.12 37.33
C LYS A 57 58.37 3.34 37.76
N LEU A 58 58.71 2.96 39.00
CA LEU A 58 60.09 3.07 39.50
C LEU A 58 61.04 2.11 38.77
N GLN A 59 60.54 0.97 38.31
CA GLN A 59 61.31 -0.07 37.62
C GLN A 59 61.19 0.00 36.08
N ALA A 60 60.39 0.93 35.54
CA ALA A 60 60.07 1.05 34.11
C ALA A 60 59.56 -0.26 33.46
N TRP A 61 58.81 -1.08 34.21
CA TRP A 61 58.29 -2.38 33.75
C TRP A 61 56.94 -2.29 33.00
N ASP A 62 56.53 -1.08 32.65
CA ASP A 62 55.26 -0.72 32.02
C ASP A 62 54.90 -1.60 30.82
N SER A 63 55.85 -1.80 29.89
CA SER A 63 55.61 -2.52 28.63
C SER A 63 55.35 -4.01 28.84
N GLN A 64 56.05 -4.64 29.79
CA GLN A 64 55.93 -6.07 30.10
C GLN A 64 54.64 -6.37 30.85
N PHE A 65 54.27 -5.53 31.82
CA PHE A 65 53.03 -5.72 32.58
C PHE A 65 51.76 -5.36 31.80
N LEU A 66 51.86 -4.51 30.77
CA LEU A 66 50.76 -4.19 29.85
C LEU A 66 50.50 -5.25 28.77
N HIS A 67 51.45 -6.18 28.55
CA HIS A 67 51.31 -7.22 27.54
C HIS A 67 50.19 -8.22 27.88
N LYS A 68 50.10 -8.66 29.14
CA LYS A 68 49.10 -9.63 29.61
C LYS A 68 47.65 -9.08 29.50
N PRO A 69 47.31 -7.87 29.98
CA PRO A 69 45.98 -7.29 29.78
C PRO A 69 45.61 -7.08 28.31
N ARG A 70 46.58 -6.70 27.46
CA ARG A 70 46.36 -6.49 26.02
C ARG A 70 46.01 -7.78 25.30
N LYS A 71 46.75 -8.86 25.58
CA LYS A 71 46.50 -10.19 25.00
C LYS A 71 45.15 -10.78 25.44
N LEU A 72 44.75 -10.56 26.69
CA LEU A 72 43.43 -10.95 27.19
C LEU A 72 42.30 -10.19 26.48
N GLU A 73 42.49 -8.89 26.23
CA GLU A 73 41.52 -8.06 25.51
C GLU A 73 41.39 -8.47 24.02
N GLU A 74 42.50 -8.82 23.35
CA GLU A 74 42.48 -9.36 21.98
C GLU A 74 41.69 -10.68 21.89
N ASN A 75 41.94 -11.62 22.81
CA ASN A 75 41.20 -12.89 22.87
C ASN A 75 39.70 -12.66 23.13
N ARG A 76 39.35 -11.71 24.01
CA ARG A 76 37.96 -11.33 24.30
C ARG A 76 37.25 -10.80 23.05
N VAL A 77 37.91 -9.94 22.28
CA VAL A 77 37.37 -9.35 21.05
C VAL A 77 37.16 -10.42 19.98
N GLN A 78 38.11 -11.34 19.80
CA GLN A 78 37.94 -12.46 18.87
C GLN A 78 36.74 -13.34 19.24
N LEU A 79 36.62 -13.69 20.53
CA LEU A 79 35.49 -14.47 21.03
C LEU A 79 34.16 -13.73 20.85
N ALA A 80 34.13 -12.41 21.09
CA ALA A 80 32.94 -11.58 20.89
C ALA A 80 32.56 -11.42 19.41
N VAL A 81 33.54 -11.34 18.50
CA VAL A 81 33.30 -11.33 17.05
C VAL A 81 32.68 -12.66 16.60
N GLU A 82 33.15 -13.79 17.13
CA GLU A 82 32.59 -15.10 16.79
C GLU A 82 31.14 -15.26 17.25
N VAL A 83 30.81 -14.72 18.43
CA VAL A 83 29.42 -14.62 18.93
C VAL A 83 28.57 -13.72 18.05
N ALA A 84 29.08 -12.54 17.69
CA ALA A 84 28.36 -11.59 16.85
C ALA A 84 28.07 -12.15 15.47
N LYS A 85 29.02 -12.86 14.85
CA LYS A 85 28.84 -13.59 13.59
C LYS A 85 27.78 -14.68 13.73
N THR A 86 27.88 -15.53 14.76
CA THR A 86 26.90 -16.59 15.02
C THR A 86 25.49 -16.02 15.20
N GLY A 87 25.36 -14.88 15.90
CA GLY A 87 24.10 -14.17 16.08
C GLY A 87 23.56 -13.51 14.81
N SER A 88 24.41 -12.87 14.01
CA SER A 88 24.00 -12.24 12.73
C SER A 88 23.54 -13.28 11.71
N THR A 89 24.27 -14.40 11.60
CA THR A 89 23.87 -15.54 10.77
C THR A 89 22.51 -16.10 11.20
N PHE A 90 22.24 -16.16 12.51
CA PHE A 90 20.93 -16.55 13.00
C PHE A 90 19.83 -15.56 12.67
N CYS A 91 20.05 -14.26 12.87
CA CYS A 91 19.09 -13.23 12.51
C CYS A 91 18.77 -13.25 11.01
N PHE A 92 19.73 -13.61 10.16
CA PHE A 92 19.51 -13.82 8.73
C PHE A 92 18.60 -15.01 8.41
N TYR A 93 18.83 -16.16 9.07
CA TYR A 93 17.94 -17.32 8.90
C TYR A 93 16.53 -17.02 9.44
N LEU A 94 16.43 -16.34 10.58
CA LEU A 94 15.15 -15.97 11.18
C LEU A 94 14.43 -14.93 10.32
N LEU A 95 15.09 -13.85 9.88
CA LEU A 95 14.51 -12.84 9.00
C LEU A 95 14.16 -13.41 7.62
N GLY A 96 14.98 -14.29 7.05
CA GLY A 96 14.65 -14.93 5.76
C GLY A 96 13.38 -15.78 5.85
N ILE A 97 13.25 -16.57 6.92
CA ILE A 97 12.05 -17.38 7.18
C ILE A 97 10.86 -16.44 7.48
N THR A 98 11.03 -15.52 8.41
CA THR A 98 9.99 -14.58 8.83
C THR A 98 9.57 -13.63 7.71
N HIS A 99 10.42 -13.27 6.73
CA HIS A 99 10.03 -12.43 5.57
C HIS A 99 9.25 -13.24 4.51
N VAL A 100 9.57 -14.52 4.35
CA VAL A 100 8.82 -15.46 3.50
C VAL A 100 7.43 -15.76 4.09
N TYR A 101 7.29 -15.80 5.42
CA TYR A 101 6.02 -16.10 6.10
C TYR A 101 5.23 -14.87 6.61
N LEU A 102 5.89 -13.73 6.92
CA LEU A 102 5.25 -12.41 7.19
C LEU A 102 4.69 -11.79 5.91
N CYS A 103 4.95 -12.38 4.75
CA CYS A 103 4.25 -12.00 3.54
C CYS A 103 2.74 -11.93 3.80
N ASP A 104 2.11 -12.87 4.52
CA ASP A 104 0.68 -12.81 4.86
C ASP A 104 0.25 -11.51 5.60
N PRO A 105 0.86 -11.11 6.73
CA PRO A 105 0.53 -9.83 7.38
C PRO A 105 1.05 -8.58 6.65
N ILE A 106 2.13 -8.66 5.86
CA ILE A 106 2.60 -7.56 5.01
C ILE A 106 1.66 -7.35 3.81
N PHE A 107 1.02 -8.41 3.32
CA PHE A 107 -0.06 -8.33 2.32
C PHE A 107 -1.37 -7.78 2.92
N ASN A 108 -1.60 -7.94 4.22
CA ASN A 108 -2.76 -7.35 4.92
C ASN A 108 -2.50 -5.91 5.46
N LEU A 109 -1.25 -5.45 5.46
CA LEU A 109 -0.85 -4.09 5.88
C LEU A 109 -1.41 -2.99 4.97
N PRO A 110 -1.45 -3.16 3.63
CA PRO A 110 -2.19 -2.29 2.73
C PRO A 110 -3.67 -2.12 3.12
N ASP A 111 -4.33 -3.19 3.57
CA ASP A 111 -5.73 -3.11 4.01
C ASP A 111 -5.88 -2.34 5.34
N LEU A 112 -4.97 -2.54 6.30
CA LEU A 112 -5.00 -1.83 7.57
C LEU A 112 -4.66 -0.33 7.41
N LEU A 113 -3.68 -0.03 6.56
CA LEU A 113 -3.33 1.34 6.16
C LEU A 113 -4.45 1.97 5.34
N SER A 114 -5.15 1.20 4.51
CA SER A 114 -6.34 1.64 3.79
C SER A 114 -7.46 2.01 4.77
N VAL A 115 -7.73 1.21 5.81
CA VAL A 115 -8.76 1.50 6.82
C VAL A 115 -8.41 2.71 7.68
N ILE A 116 -7.14 2.86 8.11
CA ILE A 116 -6.70 4.02 8.90
C ILE A 116 -6.62 5.28 8.03
N ALA A 117 -6.18 5.15 6.78
CA ALA A 117 -6.22 6.25 5.81
C ALA A 117 -7.66 6.64 5.51
N GLN A 118 -8.58 5.69 5.31
CA GLN A 118 -10.01 5.97 5.14
C GLN A 118 -10.61 6.63 6.38
N GLY A 119 -10.25 6.20 7.59
CA GLY A 119 -10.71 6.81 8.84
C GLY A 119 -10.23 8.26 8.99
N LYS A 120 -8.94 8.52 8.73
CA LYS A 120 -8.37 9.87 8.76
C LYS A 120 -8.92 10.74 7.63
N VAL A 121 -8.99 10.22 6.40
CA VAL A 121 -9.55 10.92 5.24
C VAL A 121 -11.02 11.23 5.45
N SER A 122 -11.78 10.40 6.16
CA SER A 122 -13.17 10.69 6.50
C SER A 122 -13.29 11.82 7.52
N VAL A 123 -12.43 11.84 8.54
CA VAL A 123 -12.40 12.91 9.55
C VAL A 123 -11.91 14.23 8.95
N ASP A 124 -10.85 14.18 8.14
CA ASP A 124 -10.30 15.34 7.43
C ASP A 124 -11.26 15.84 6.36
N ARG A 125 -12.01 14.97 5.67
CA ARG A 125 -13.09 15.37 4.73
C ARG A 125 -14.25 16.06 5.43
N VAL A 126 -14.64 15.63 6.63
CA VAL A 126 -15.70 16.33 7.38
C VAL A 126 -15.19 17.69 7.85
N ALA A 127 -13.93 17.77 8.29
CA ALA A 127 -13.33 19.02 8.70
C ALA A 127 -13.09 19.99 7.52
N SER A 128 -12.67 19.48 6.36
CA SER A 128 -12.43 20.27 5.14
C SER A 128 -13.73 20.64 4.43
N PHE A 129 -14.74 19.76 4.39
CA PHE A 129 -16.09 20.07 3.88
C PHE A 129 -16.76 21.20 4.67
N LEU A 130 -16.51 21.28 5.98
CA LEU A 130 -16.98 22.39 6.81
C LEU A 130 -16.19 23.69 6.60
N GLN A 131 -15.10 23.66 5.84
CA GLN A 131 -14.19 24.79 5.57
C GLN A 131 -13.94 25.04 4.08
N GLU A 132 -14.56 24.28 3.17
CA GLU A 132 -14.32 24.33 1.73
C GLU A 132 -15.10 25.48 1.08
N ASP A 133 -14.44 26.22 0.20
CA ASP A 133 -15.07 27.23 -0.65
C ASP A 133 -16.03 26.55 -1.64
N GLU A 134 -17.26 27.08 -1.77
CA GLU A 134 -18.23 26.60 -2.75
C GLU A 134 -17.66 26.66 -4.18
N VAL A 135 -17.92 25.62 -4.97
CA VAL A 135 -17.40 25.47 -6.35
C VAL A 135 -17.74 26.72 -7.17
N GLN A 136 -16.70 27.42 -7.64
CA GLN A 136 -16.87 28.56 -8.55
C GLN A 136 -17.43 28.08 -9.89
N SER A 137 -18.65 28.54 -10.20
CA SER A 137 -19.44 28.24 -11.40
C SER A 137 -18.73 28.57 -12.73
N ASP A 138 -17.65 29.35 -12.69
CA ASP A 138 -17.01 29.98 -13.85
C ASP A 138 -15.87 29.15 -14.47
N THR A 139 -15.60 27.93 -13.99
CA THR A 139 -14.47 27.11 -14.48
C THR A 139 -14.73 26.44 -15.84
N ILE A 140 -15.99 26.39 -16.29
CA ILE A 140 -16.39 25.78 -17.57
C ILE A 140 -16.82 26.90 -18.52
N GLU A 141 -16.04 27.13 -19.58
CA GLU A 141 -16.41 28.06 -20.65
C GLU A 141 -17.32 27.36 -21.66
N PHE A 142 -18.58 27.80 -21.75
CA PHE A 142 -19.53 27.30 -22.72
C PHE A 142 -19.36 28.06 -24.04
N VAL A 143 -18.74 27.43 -25.03
CA VAL A 143 -18.54 28.01 -26.37
C VAL A 143 -19.71 27.60 -27.28
N PRO A 144 -20.32 28.54 -28.04
CA PRO A 144 -21.33 28.22 -29.04
C PRO A 144 -20.80 27.24 -30.11
N LYS A 145 -21.64 26.28 -30.54
CA LYS A 145 -21.30 25.25 -31.56
C LYS A 145 -20.77 25.80 -32.89
N ASP A 146 -20.95 27.09 -33.15
CA ASP A 146 -20.56 27.78 -34.39
C ASP A 146 -19.03 27.99 -34.50
N GLN A 147 -18.29 27.83 -33.40
CA GLN A 147 -16.87 28.18 -33.30
C GLN A 147 -15.93 26.99 -33.05
N THR A 148 -16.45 25.78 -32.81
CA THR A 148 -15.63 24.59 -32.51
C THR A 148 -16.11 23.35 -33.26
N GLU A 149 -15.16 22.55 -33.78
CA GLU A 149 -15.44 21.26 -34.45
C GLU A 149 -15.69 20.12 -33.43
N PHE A 150 -15.50 20.39 -32.13
CA PHE A 150 -15.51 19.41 -31.04
C PHE A 150 -16.59 19.75 -30.01
N GLU A 151 -17.38 18.76 -29.57
CA GLU A 151 -18.44 18.94 -28.57
C GLU A 151 -17.89 18.99 -27.13
N VAL A 152 -16.73 18.37 -26.89
CA VAL A 152 -15.97 18.48 -25.64
C VAL A 152 -14.48 18.54 -25.97
N GLU A 153 -13.87 19.71 -25.88
CA GLU A 153 -12.43 19.86 -26.02
C GLU A 153 -11.79 19.98 -24.64
N ILE A 154 -10.92 19.02 -24.32
CA ILE A 154 -10.05 19.07 -23.16
C ILE A 154 -8.63 19.20 -23.74
N ASP A 155 -8.06 20.40 -23.65
CA ASP A 155 -6.68 20.64 -24.06
C ASP A 155 -5.75 20.52 -22.87
N ASN A 156 -4.94 19.46 -22.88
CA ASN A 156 -3.88 19.21 -21.90
C ASN A 156 -4.38 19.27 -20.44
N GLY A 157 -5.60 18.78 -20.23
CA GLY A 157 -6.30 18.85 -18.95
C GLY A 157 -5.53 18.11 -17.86
N LYS A 158 -5.16 18.85 -16.81
CA LYS A 158 -4.53 18.35 -15.61
C LYS A 158 -5.52 18.44 -14.46
N PHE A 159 -6.25 17.36 -14.23
CA PHE A 159 -7.23 17.32 -13.16
C PHE A 159 -6.64 16.62 -11.96
N SER A 160 -6.73 17.28 -10.82
CA SER A 160 -6.36 16.70 -9.54
C SER A 160 -7.53 16.88 -8.61
N TRP A 161 -7.92 15.81 -7.93
CA TRP A 161 -8.87 15.92 -6.82
C TRP A 161 -8.29 16.71 -5.64
N ASN A 162 -6.98 16.95 -5.64
CA ASN A 162 -6.26 17.70 -4.62
C ASN A 162 -5.46 18.86 -5.27
N PRO A 163 -5.80 20.13 -5.02
CA PRO A 163 -5.16 21.30 -5.66
C PRO A 163 -3.64 21.36 -5.44
N ASP A 164 -3.14 20.76 -4.36
CA ASP A 164 -1.72 20.77 -3.99
C ASP A 164 -0.91 19.58 -4.57
N SER A 165 -1.53 18.71 -5.37
CA SER A 165 -0.85 17.53 -5.92
C SER A 165 0.09 17.89 -7.07
N SER A 166 1.38 17.55 -6.90
CA SER A 166 2.39 17.66 -7.96
C SER A 166 2.18 16.68 -9.13
N SER A 167 1.41 15.61 -8.90
CA SER A 167 0.99 14.65 -9.93
C SER A 167 -0.53 14.71 -10.11
N PRO A 168 -1.04 15.29 -11.20
CA PRO A 168 -2.47 15.35 -11.44
C PRO A 168 -3.03 13.93 -11.63
N THR A 169 -4.24 13.69 -11.10
CA THR A 169 -4.95 12.40 -11.22
C THR A 169 -5.24 12.05 -12.68
N LEU A 170 -5.54 13.06 -13.49
CA LEU A 170 -5.64 12.96 -14.92
C LEU A 170 -4.59 13.89 -15.51
N ASP A 171 -3.59 13.34 -16.18
CA ASP A 171 -2.52 14.09 -16.84
C ASP A 171 -2.62 13.89 -18.35
N LYS A 172 -2.47 14.98 -19.11
CA LYS A 172 -2.43 14.97 -20.59
C LYS A 172 -3.65 14.33 -21.25
N ILE A 173 -4.85 14.59 -20.73
CA ILE A 173 -6.06 14.29 -21.51
C ILE A 173 -6.07 15.17 -22.75
N GLN A 174 -6.12 14.55 -23.91
CA GLN A 174 -6.21 15.24 -25.20
C GLN A 174 -7.48 14.82 -25.94
N ARG A 175 -8.26 15.83 -26.35
CA ARG A 175 -9.28 15.83 -27.40
C ARG A 175 -10.21 14.61 -27.49
N ILE A 176 -11.48 14.81 -27.16
CA ILE A 176 -12.57 13.86 -27.43
C ILE A 176 -13.35 14.40 -28.64
N LYS A 177 -13.27 13.72 -29.79
CA LYS A 177 -14.04 14.10 -31.00
C LYS A 177 -15.38 13.38 -31.00
N LYS A 178 -16.46 14.10 -31.30
CA LYS A 178 -17.76 13.50 -31.66
C LYS A 178 -18.11 13.81 -33.11
N ALA A 179 -18.78 12.86 -33.76
CA ALA A 179 -19.47 13.03 -35.02
C ALA A 179 -20.78 13.83 -34.87
N VAL A 180 -20.93 14.81 -35.78
CA VAL A 180 -22.02 15.74 -36.06
C VAL A 180 -23.42 15.38 -35.52
N GLY A 181 -24.00 16.29 -34.72
CA GLY A 181 -25.42 16.31 -34.36
C GLY A 181 -25.87 17.64 -33.75
N TYR A 182 -26.84 18.30 -34.39
CA TYR A 182 -27.40 19.60 -34.01
C TYR A 182 -28.43 19.47 -32.86
N CYS A 183 -28.30 20.27 -31.79
CA CYS A 183 -29.44 20.75 -30.99
C CYS A 183 -29.02 21.92 -30.08
N LYS A 184 -30.00 22.76 -29.72
CA LYS A 184 -29.90 24.06 -29.03
C LYS A 184 -30.11 23.92 -27.51
N ASP A 185 -29.48 24.85 -26.80
CA ASP A 185 -29.67 25.25 -25.39
C ASP A 185 -29.23 24.26 -24.30
N TRP A 186 -28.14 24.64 -23.60
CA TRP A 186 -27.42 23.83 -22.62
C TRP A 186 -27.78 24.22 -21.18
N TRP A 187 -28.48 23.33 -20.46
CA TRP A 187 -28.57 23.39 -18.98
C TRP A 187 -28.59 22.02 -18.28
N TYR A 188 -28.45 20.90 -18.99
CA TYR A 188 -28.73 19.57 -18.41
C TYR A 188 -27.59 18.56 -18.64
N LYS A 189 -27.02 18.05 -17.53
CA LYS A 189 -26.08 16.92 -17.51
C LYS A 189 -26.84 15.64 -17.16
N GLY A 190 -26.80 14.66 -18.05
CA GLY A 190 -27.38 13.33 -17.85
C GLY A 190 -26.34 12.47 -17.15
N LEU A 191 -26.42 12.41 -15.83
CA LEU A 191 -25.44 11.70 -15.01
C LEU A 191 -26.00 10.36 -14.55
N CYS A 192 -25.42 9.25 -15.03
CA CYS A 192 -25.60 7.92 -14.43
C CYS A 192 -24.43 7.64 -13.49
N THR A 193 -24.37 8.36 -12.37
CA THR A 193 -23.51 7.96 -11.25
C THR A 193 -24.37 7.95 -10.01
N SER A 194 -24.60 6.76 -9.42
CA SER A 194 -24.91 6.54 -7.99
C SER A 194 -25.87 7.53 -7.28
N VAL A 195 -26.75 8.23 -8.00
CA VAL A 195 -27.76 9.09 -7.39
C VAL A 195 -28.75 8.16 -6.71
N PRO A 196 -28.91 8.25 -5.38
CA PRO A 196 -29.84 7.39 -4.67
C PRO A 196 -31.24 7.56 -5.26
N MET A 197 -31.95 6.45 -5.47
CA MET A 197 -33.38 6.54 -5.72
C MET A 197 -34.04 7.18 -4.50
N ASP A 198 -34.95 8.12 -4.74
CA ASP A 198 -35.74 8.71 -3.67
C ASP A 198 -36.78 7.66 -3.25
N THR A 199 -36.54 7.06 -2.08
CA THR A 199 -37.41 6.03 -1.49
C THR A 199 -38.73 6.59 -0.98
N ASN A 200 -38.97 7.91 -1.07
CA ASN A 200 -40.27 8.48 -0.73
C ASN A 200 -41.15 8.73 -1.96
N ARG A 201 -40.67 8.43 -3.17
CA ARG A 201 -41.39 8.66 -4.44
C ARG A 201 -41.72 7.34 -5.15
N ASN A 202 -42.71 7.39 -6.04
CA ASN A 202 -43.02 6.28 -6.93
C ASN A 202 -41.95 6.10 -8.03
N VAL A 203 -41.99 4.97 -8.74
CA VAL A 203 -41.04 4.64 -9.81
C VAL A 203 -41.05 5.71 -10.92
N LYS A 204 -42.25 6.14 -11.35
CA LYS A 204 -42.43 7.16 -12.40
C LYS A 204 -41.78 8.48 -12.03
N GLU A 205 -42.04 9.00 -10.84
CA GLU A 205 -41.43 10.24 -10.32
C GLU A 205 -39.93 10.12 -10.18
N ASN A 206 -39.43 8.93 -9.85
CA ASN A 206 -37.99 8.68 -9.87
C ASN A 206 -37.42 8.78 -11.28
N ILE A 207 -38.08 8.25 -12.31
CA ILE A 207 -37.63 8.37 -13.71
C ILE A 207 -37.71 9.81 -14.21
N LEU A 208 -38.82 10.51 -13.93
CA LEU A 208 -39.02 11.89 -14.38
C LEU A 208 -38.09 12.89 -13.69
N PHE A 209 -37.81 12.67 -12.39
CA PHE A 209 -36.89 13.48 -11.57
C PHE A 209 -37.08 15.01 -11.68
N GLY A 210 -38.34 15.46 -11.76
CA GLY A 210 -38.68 16.88 -11.87
C GLY A 210 -38.87 17.39 -13.31
N ASN A 211 -38.58 16.58 -14.32
CA ASN A 211 -38.92 16.89 -15.71
C ASN A 211 -40.42 16.78 -15.99
N ARG A 212 -40.87 17.47 -17.04
CA ARG A 212 -42.24 17.37 -17.52
C ARG A 212 -42.51 15.98 -18.09
N TYR A 213 -43.68 15.44 -17.77
CA TYR A 213 -44.11 14.16 -18.32
C TYR A 213 -44.46 14.28 -19.81
N ASP A 214 -43.61 13.72 -20.65
CA ASP A 214 -43.85 13.41 -22.06
C ASP A 214 -44.10 11.91 -22.21
N SER A 215 -45.30 11.54 -22.66
CA SER A 215 -45.72 10.14 -22.81
C SER A 215 -44.93 9.39 -23.87
N VAL A 216 -44.55 10.03 -24.97
CA VAL A 216 -43.85 9.35 -26.07
C VAL A 216 -42.42 9.04 -25.64
N LYS A 217 -41.72 10.06 -25.12
CA LYS A 217 -40.36 9.91 -24.61
C LYS A 217 -40.28 8.90 -23.45
N TYR A 218 -41.30 8.90 -22.58
CA TYR A 218 -41.34 8.02 -21.43
C TYR A 218 -41.51 6.55 -21.87
N ASP A 219 -42.45 6.28 -22.77
CA ASP A 219 -42.68 4.92 -23.29
C ASP A 219 -41.46 4.40 -24.06
N GLU A 220 -40.78 5.24 -24.85
CA GLU A 220 -39.54 4.87 -25.52
C GLU A 220 -38.42 4.53 -24.53
N THR A 221 -38.25 5.36 -23.50
CA THR A 221 -37.25 5.15 -22.45
C THR A 221 -37.50 3.86 -21.67
N VAL A 222 -38.75 3.61 -21.28
CA VAL A 222 -39.15 2.40 -20.53
C VAL A 222 -38.90 1.12 -21.35
N LYS A 223 -39.20 1.16 -22.66
CA LYS A 223 -38.95 0.04 -23.57
C LYS A 223 -37.45 -0.22 -23.76
N ALA A 224 -36.66 0.82 -24.06
CA ALA A 224 -35.22 0.70 -24.24
C ALA A 224 -34.49 0.24 -22.97
N CYS A 225 -35.02 0.62 -21.80
CA CYS A 225 -34.49 0.18 -20.52
C CYS A 225 -34.98 -1.20 -20.07
N ALA A 226 -35.74 -1.92 -20.90
CA ALA A 226 -36.32 -3.24 -20.60
C ALA A 226 -37.16 -3.29 -19.31
N LEU A 227 -37.81 -2.17 -18.94
CA LEU A 227 -38.60 -2.04 -17.71
C LEU A 227 -40.06 -2.51 -17.85
N THR A 228 -40.54 -2.75 -19.08
CA THR A 228 -41.93 -3.13 -19.33
C THR A 228 -42.35 -4.38 -18.56
N LYS A 229 -41.50 -5.43 -18.55
CA LYS A 229 -41.75 -6.66 -17.79
C LYS A 229 -41.71 -6.44 -16.29
N ASP A 230 -40.87 -5.52 -15.80
CA ASP A 230 -40.80 -5.19 -14.38
C ASP A 230 -42.08 -4.49 -13.92
N PHE A 231 -42.63 -3.57 -14.74
CA PHE A 231 -43.86 -2.85 -14.41
C PHE A 231 -45.10 -3.77 -14.39
N GLU A 232 -45.15 -4.80 -15.24
CA GLU A 232 -46.21 -5.81 -15.18
C GLU A 232 -46.20 -6.62 -13.87
N LEU A 233 -45.02 -6.78 -13.26
CA LEU A 233 -44.86 -7.47 -11.99
C LEU A 233 -45.11 -6.56 -10.77
N PHE A 234 -45.08 -5.24 -10.97
CA PHE A 234 -45.29 -4.28 -9.89
C PHE A 234 -46.79 -4.12 -9.56
N PRO A 235 -47.19 -4.07 -8.27
CA PRO A 235 -48.60 -4.00 -7.88
C PRO A 235 -49.39 -2.85 -8.51
N CYS A 236 -48.73 -1.69 -8.71
CA CYS A 236 -49.32 -0.49 -9.28
C CYS A 236 -48.55 -0.02 -10.53
N GLY A 237 -47.85 -0.93 -11.23
CA GLY A 237 -47.01 -0.56 -12.36
C GLY A 237 -45.96 0.48 -11.99
N ASP A 238 -45.84 1.54 -12.80
CA ASP A 238 -44.90 2.64 -12.59
C ASP A 238 -45.29 3.61 -11.46
N LEU A 239 -46.52 3.51 -10.92
CA LEU A 239 -46.97 4.28 -9.75
C LEU A 239 -46.64 3.59 -8.43
N THR A 240 -45.96 2.45 -8.45
CA THR A 240 -45.59 1.71 -7.25
C THR A 240 -44.58 2.50 -6.40
N GLU A 241 -44.84 2.58 -5.09
CA GLU A 241 -43.92 3.18 -4.12
C GLU A 241 -42.70 2.27 -3.85
N ILE A 242 -41.52 2.87 -3.67
CA ILE A 242 -40.24 2.18 -3.43
C ILE A 242 -39.82 2.38 -1.96
N GLY A 243 -39.05 1.47 -1.37
CA GLY A 243 -38.40 1.70 -0.06
C GLY A 243 -39.08 1.02 1.12
N GLU A 244 -38.86 1.51 2.35
CA GLU A 244 -39.31 0.85 3.59
C GLU A 244 -40.83 0.67 3.69
N ARG A 245 -41.60 1.54 3.03
CA ARG A 245 -43.07 1.46 2.94
C ARG A 245 -43.57 0.88 1.61
N GLY A 246 -42.68 0.68 0.64
CA GLY A 246 -42.98 0.26 -0.72
C GLY A 246 -42.47 -1.15 -1.04
N ILE A 247 -42.26 -1.45 -2.32
CA ILE A 247 -41.68 -2.73 -2.74
C ILE A 247 -40.16 -2.74 -2.60
N ASN A 248 -39.62 -3.91 -2.25
CA ASN A 248 -38.18 -4.17 -2.33
C ASN A 248 -37.83 -4.60 -3.75
N MET A 249 -37.09 -3.75 -4.47
CA MET A 249 -36.62 -4.02 -5.83
C MET A 249 -35.29 -4.77 -5.84
N SER A 250 -35.07 -5.59 -6.87
CA SER A 250 -33.78 -6.24 -7.11
C SER A 250 -32.69 -5.24 -7.50
N GLY A 251 -31.41 -5.64 -7.40
CA GLY A 251 -30.29 -4.79 -7.83
C GLY A 251 -30.38 -4.38 -9.29
N GLY A 252 -30.69 -5.33 -10.19
CA GLY A 252 -30.87 -5.06 -11.61
C GLY A 252 -32.06 -4.13 -11.92
N GLN A 253 -33.18 -4.26 -11.19
CA GLN A 253 -34.32 -3.33 -11.33
C GLN A 253 -33.95 -1.90 -10.94
N LYS A 254 -33.27 -1.73 -9.80
CA LYS A 254 -32.77 -0.42 -9.35
C LYS A 254 -31.86 0.21 -10.41
N GLN A 255 -30.93 -0.56 -10.96
CA GLN A 255 -29.98 -0.09 -11.97
C GLN A 255 -30.68 0.30 -13.28
N ARG A 256 -31.64 -0.50 -13.77
CA ARG A 256 -32.43 -0.17 -14.96
C ARG A 256 -33.24 1.12 -14.79
N ILE A 257 -33.83 1.36 -13.62
CA ILE A 257 -34.57 2.60 -13.35
C ILE A 257 -33.63 3.81 -13.31
N GLN A 258 -32.42 3.66 -12.76
CA GLN A 258 -31.41 4.73 -12.78
C GLN A 258 -30.96 5.07 -14.21
N ILE A 259 -30.76 4.05 -15.06
CA ILE A 259 -30.46 4.27 -16.48
C ILE A 259 -31.63 4.96 -17.18
N ALA A 260 -32.87 4.53 -16.92
CA ALA A 260 -34.06 5.17 -17.45
C ALA A 260 -34.16 6.65 -17.06
N ARG A 261 -33.85 7.00 -15.80
CA ARG A 261 -33.79 8.41 -15.35
C ARG A 261 -32.81 9.21 -16.21
N ALA A 262 -31.58 8.74 -16.38
CA ALA A 262 -30.58 9.51 -17.13
C ALA A 262 -30.93 9.61 -18.62
N VAL A 263 -31.46 8.54 -19.21
CA VAL A 263 -31.92 8.57 -20.61
C VAL A 263 -33.07 9.57 -20.77
N TYR A 264 -34.00 9.62 -19.81
CA TYR A 264 -35.13 10.54 -19.84
C TYR A 264 -34.71 12.02 -19.71
N GLU A 265 -33.59 12.30 -19.06
CA GLU A 265 -33.01 13.65 -18.96
C GLU A 265 -32.65 14.23 -20.34
N ASP A 266 -32.26 13.38 -21.31
CA ASP A 266 -31.81 13.76 -22.66
C ASP A 266 -30.69 14.83 -22.69
N ALA A 267 -29.56 14.49 -22.09
CA ALA A 267 -28.37 15.35 -22.11
C ALA A 267 -27.49 15.11 -23.33
N ASP A 268 -26.49 15.97 -23.55
CA ASP A 268 -25.53 15.79 -24.66
C ASP A 268 -24.40 14.80 -24.33
N ILE A 269 -24.06 14.69 -23.04
CA ILE A 269 -22.97 13.85 -22.51
C ILE A 269 -23.52 12.94 -21.41
N TYR A 270 -23.20 11.65 -21.52
CA TYR A 270 -23.55 10.60 -20.59
C TYR A 270 -22.29 10.02 -19.95
N LEU A 271 -22.25 10.03 -18.62
CA LEU A 271 -21.22 9.36 -17.84
C LEU A 271 -21.87 8.17 -17.11
N LEU A 272 -21.44 6.95 -17.44
CA LEU A 272 -22.00 5.72 -16.89
C LEU A 272 -20.93 4.95 -16.10
N ASP A 273 -21.13 4.77 -14.80
CA ASP A 273 -20.23 3.98 -13.96
C ASP A 273 -20.77 2.55 -13.78
N ASP A 274 -20.15 1.58 -14.47
CA ASP A 274 -20.51 0.17 -14.54
C ASP A 274 -22.03 -0.13 -14.62
N PRO A 275 -22.71 0.36 -15.68
CA PRO A 275 -24.18 0.36 -15.77
C PRO A 275 -24.82 -1.03 -15.90
N PHE A 276 -24.05 -2.10 -16.12
CA PHE A 276 -24.56 -3.44 -16.39
C PHE A 276 -24.23 -4.46 -15.29
N SER A 277 -23.60 -4.03 -14.20
CA SER A 277 -23.05 -4.90 -13.15
C SER A 277 -24.09 -5.76 -12.41
N ALA A 278 -25.29 -5.25 -12.17
CA ALA A 278 -26.36 -5.96 -11.46
C ALA A 278 -27.44 -6.55 -12.40
N VAL A 279 -27.21 -6.52 -13.72
CA VAL A 279 -28.14 -6.99 -14.74
C VAL A 279 -27.63 -8.32 -15.32
N ASP A 280 -28.55 -9.26 -15.59
CA ASP A 280 -28.21 -10.52 -16.25
C ASP A 280 -27.73 -10.30 -17.69
N ALA A 281 -26.91 -11.22 -18.22
CA ALA A 281 -26.27 -11.05 -19.54
C ALA A 281 -27.26 -10.85 -20.71
N HIS A 282 -28.42 -11.52 -20.66
CA HIS A 282 -29.43 -11.37 -21.72
C HIS A 282 -30.07 -9.98 -21.69
N THR A 283 -30.52 -9.53 -20.52
CA THR A 283 -31.09 -8.19 -20.35
C THR A 283 -30.03 -7.10 -20.54
N GLY A 284 -28.78 -7.35 -20.14
CA GLY A 284 -27.65 -6.43 -20.33
C GLY A 284 -27.34 -6.22 -21.81
N THR A 285 -27.36 -7.28 -22.61
CA THR A 285 -27.18 -7.18 -24.07
C THR A 285 -28.33 -6.39 -24.73
N GLN A 286 -29.57 -6.64 -24.29
CA GLN A 286 -30.73 -5.88 -24.78
C GLN A 286 -30.61 -4.40 -24.42
N LEU A 287 -30.26 -4.09 -23.17
CA LEU A 287 -30.08 -2.73 -22.68
C LEU A 287 -28.95 -2.02 -23.42
N PHE A 288 -27.81 -2.69 -23.63
CA PHE A 288 -26.69 -2.13 -24.38
C PHE A 288 -27.09 -1.77 -25.82
N LYS A 289 -27.81 -2.67 -26.50
CA LYS A 289 -28.21 -2.47 -27.89
C LYS A 289 -29.32 -1.42 -28.06
N ASP A 290 -30.37 -1.50 -27.26
CA ASP A 290 -31.56 -0.67 -27.42
C ASP A 290 -31.40 0.71 -26.76
N CYS A 291 -30.68 0.78 -25.64
CA CYS A 291 -30.43 2.04 -24.92
C CYS A 291 -29.15 2.74 -25.39
N LEU A 292 -27.97 2.13 -25.17
CA LEU A 292 -26.69 2.79 -25.49
C LEU A 292 -26.47 2.94 -27.00
N MET A 293 -26.64 1.86 -27.76
CA MET A 293 -26.46 1.90 -29.23
C MET A 293 -27.71 2.39 -29.99
N GLY A 294 -28.84 2.51 -29.30
CA GLY A 294 -30.13 2.92 -29.86
C GLY A 294 -30.46 4.37 -29.54
N ILE A 295 -31.13 4.61 -28.41
CA ILE A 295 -31.57 5.95 -27.99
C ILE A 295 -30.38 6.92 -27.86
N LEU A 296 -29.26 6.45 -27.31
CA LEU A 296 -28.08 7.29 -27.07
C LEU A 296 -27.07 7.32 -28.23
N LYS A 297 -27.40 6.74 -29.39
CA LYS A 297 -26.49 6.58 -30.53
C LYS A 297 -25.78 7.87 -30.97
N ASN A 298 -26.47 9.00 -30.91
CA ASN A 298 -25.97 10.30 -31.35
C ASN A 298 -25.49 11.18 -30.18
N LYS A 299 -25.25 10.60 -29.00
CA LYS A 299 -24.80 11.27 -27.78
C LYS A 299 -23.37 10.89 -27.44
N THR A 300 -22.68 11.70 -26.64
CA THR A 300 -21.33 11.35 -26.17
C THR A 300 -21.46 10.45 -24.95
N ILE A 301 -21.01 9.20 -25.05
CA ILE A 301 -21.13 8.23 -23.95
C ILE A 301 -19.72 7.86 -23.47
N LEU A 302 -19.43 8.16 -22.21
CA LEU A 302 -18.28 7.63 -21.49
C LEU A 302 -18.80 6.62 -20.48
N TYR A 303 -18.40 5.37 -20.59
CA TYR A 303 -18.77 4.35 -19.64
C TYR A 303 -17.57 3.57 -19.13
N VAL A 304 -17.59 3.25 -17.84
CA VAL A 304 -16.61 2.37 -17.19
C VAL A 304 -17.25 1.00 -17.07
N THR A 305 -16.57 -0.06 -17.48
CA THR A 305 -17.08 -1.42 -17.25
C THR A 305 -15.95 -2.43 -17.07
N HIS A 306 -16.23 -3.45 -16.27
CA HIS A 306 -15.39 -4.63 -16.14
C HIS A 306 -15.83 -5.77 -17.10
N GLN A 307 -16.99 -5.65 -17.75
CA GLN A 307 -17.50 -6.67 -18.67
C GLN A 307 -16.90 -6.49 -20.06
N VAL A 308 -16.04 -7.43 -20.45
CA VAL A 308 -15.27 -7.39 -21.72
C VAL A 308 -16.17 -7.47 -22.96
N GLU A 309 -17.38 -8.03 -22.82
CA GLU A 309 -18.33 -8.27 -23.91
C GLU A 309 -18.83 -6.99 -24.59
N PHE A 310 -18.83 -5.86 -23.88
CA PHE A 310 -19.29 -4.57 -24.40
C PHE A 310 -18.17 -3.71 -25.01
N LEU A 311 -16.91 -4.07 -24.77
CA LEU A 311 -15.75 -3.31 -25.27
C LEU A 311 -15.64 -3.24 -26.80
N PRO A 312 -15.94 -4.31 -27.59
CA PRO A 312 -15.81 -4.25 -29.06
C PRO A 312 -16.70 -3.23 -29.74
N ALA A 313 -17.74 -2.75 -29.04
CA ALA A 313 -18.67 -1.76 -29.53
C ALA A 313 -18.25 -0.31 -29.19
N ALA A 314 -17.18 -0.11 -28.42
CA ALA A 314 -16.65 1.21 -28.10
C ALA A 314 -15.72 1.72 -29.22
N ASP A 315 -15.85 3.01 -29.56
CA ASP A 315 -14.95 3.66 -30.52
C ASP A 315 -13.52 3.82 -29.95
N PHE A 316 -13.40 4.04 -28.63
CA PHE A 316 -12.13 4.20 -27.93
C PHE A 316 -12.15 3.46 -26.58
N ILE A 317 -11.05 2.78 -26.26
CA ILE A 317 -10.87 2.04 -25.00
C ILE A 317 -9.64 2.60 -24.27
N LEU A 318 -9.84 3.03 -23.02
CA LEU A 318 -8.77 3.51 -22.14
C LEU A 318 -8.61 2.55 -20.94
N VAL A 319 -7.42 1.98 -20.76
CA VAL A 319 -7.11 1.07 -19.65
C VAL A 319 -6.21 1.76 -18.64
N ALA A 320 -6.68 1.92 -17.39
CA ALA A 320 -5.91 2.51 -16.30
C ALA A 320 -5.53 1.42 -15.27
N SER A 321 -4.25 1.02 -15.23
CA SER A 321 -3.71 0.09 -14.21
C SER A 321 -2.27 0.45 -13.84
N ASN A 322 -1.86 0.12 -12.61
CA ASN A 322 -0.48 0.21 -12.12
C ASN A 322 0.46 -0.46 -13.14
N TYR A 323 1.28 0.37 -13.79
CA TYR A 323 2.08 0.05 -14.98
C TYR A 323 2.82 -1.30 -14.92
N TRP A 324 3.28 -1.70 -13.74
CA TRP A 324 3.98 -2.97 -13.51
C TRP A 324 3.08 -4.22 -13.60
N MET A 325 1.87 -4.18 -13.03
CA MET A 325 0.92 -5.31 -13.04
C MET A 325 0.23 -5.44 -14.39
N ALA A 326 -0.04 -4.32 -15.06
CA ALA A 326 -0.54 -4.28 -16.44
C ALA A 326 0.48 -4.84 -17.45
N TRP A 327 1.77 -4.63 -17.20
CA TRP A 327 2.86 -5.18 -18.03
C TRP A 327 3.09 -6.68 -17.80
N ALA A 328 2.96 -7.15 -16.54
CA ALA A 328 3.20 -8.55 -16.19
C ALA A 328 2.03 -9.49 -16.54
N SER A 329 0.78 -9.00 -16.55
CA SER A 329 -0.41 -9.78 -16.91
C SER A 329 -1.32 -8.99 -17.84
N PRO A 330 -1.14 -9.06 -19.17
CA PRO A 330 -2.05 -8.40 -20.11
C PRO A 330 -3.45 -9.03 -20.02
N PRO A 331 -4.53 -8.23 -20.09
CA PRO A 331 -5.92 -8.70 -19.94
C PRO A 331 -6.47 -9.44 -21.17
N THR A 332 -5.69 -9.56 -22.25
CA THR A 332 -6.11 -10.23 -23.49
C THR A 332 -5.92 -11.75 -23.39
N SER A 333 -7.04 -12.48 -23.45
CA SER A 333 -7.13 -13.95 -23.39
C SER A 333 -6.46 -14.71 -24.55
N GLU A 334 -5.90 -14.02 -25.54
CA GLU A 334 -5.18 -14.64 -26.68
C GLU A 334 -3.65 -14.66 -26.55
N SER A 335 -3.08 -14.00 -25.54
CA SER A 335 -1.64 -14.04 -25.30
C SER A 335 -1.34 -14.85 -24.06
N ARG A 336 -0.65 -15.99 -24.21
CA ARG A 336 -0.07 -16.75 -23.09
C ARG A 336 0.71 -15.75 -22.19
N PRO A 337 0.56 -15.79 -20.86
CA PRO A 337 1.30 -14.90 -19.97
C PRO A 337 2.79 -15.01 -20.33
N LYS A 338 3.42 -13.91 -20.74
CA LYS A 338 4.83 -13.92 -21.19
C LYS A 338 5.78 -14.38 -20.10
N MET A 339 5.36 -14.29 -18.83
CA MET A 339 6.09 -14.81 -17.69
C MET A 339 5.10 -15.49 -16.75
N GLY A 340 5.39 -16.74 -16.39
CA GLY A 340 4.55 -17.48 -15.45
C GLY A 340 4.70 -16.94 -14.03
N LEU A 341 3.75 -17.33 -13.17
CA LEU A 341 3.75 -17.02 -11.74
C LEU A 341 5.05 -17.46 -11.04
N ASP A 342 5.71 -18.50 -11.58
CA ASP A 342 7.02 -18.98 -11.20
C ASP A 342 8.12 -17.91 -11.32
N TYR A 343 8.08 -17.08 -12.37
CA TYR A 343 9.06 -16.02 -12.58
C TYR A 343 8.86 -14.87 -11.58
N ILE A 344 7.62 -14.47 -11.31
CA ILE A 344 7.29 -13.41 -10.35
C ILE A 344 7.70 -13.84 -8.94
N LEU A 345 7.38 -15.09 -8.58
CA LEU A 345 7.79 -15.66 -7.30
C LEU A 345 9.32 -15.75 -7.18
N PHE A 346 10.01 -16.11 -8.27
CA PHE A 346 11.46 -16.14 -8.33
C PHE A 346 12.10 -14.77 -8.09
N VAL A 347 11.59 -13.71 -8.73
CA VAL A 347 12.10 -12.34 -8.54
C VAL A 347 11.89 -11.87 -7.10
N TYR A 348 10.75 -12.20 -6.49
CA TYR A 348 10.45 -11.84 -5.10
C TYR A 348 11.36 -12.58 -4.11
N ILE A 349 11.60 -13.87 -4.34
CA ILE A 349 12.55 -14.67 -3.56
C ILE A 349 13.97 -14.09 -3.71
N LEU A 350 14.38 -13.71 -4.92
CA LEU A 350 15.71 -13.16 -5.19
C LEU A 350 15.92 -11.82 -4.49
N LEU A 351 14.93 -10.93 -4.52
CA LEU A 351 14.97 -9.65 -3.79
C LEU A 351 14.97 -9.86 -2.27
N ALA A 352 14.18 -10.80 -1.75
CA ALA A 352 14.14 -11.10 -0.31
C ALA A 352 15.45 -11.71 0.20
N VAL A 353 16.07 -12.61 -0.57
CA VAL A 353 17.39 -13.17 -0.25
C VAL A 353 18.45 -12.07 -0.31
N GLY A 354 18.39 -11.21 -1.34
CA GLY A 354 19.31 -10.09 -1.51
C GLY A 354 19.24 -9.09 -0.34
N SER A 355 18.05 -8.71 0.09
CA SER A 355 17.87 -7.76 1.20
C SER A 355 18.32 -8.36 2.54
N SER A 356 18.01 -9.64 2.80
CA SER A 356 18.46 -10.34 4.00
C SER A 356 20.00 -10.39 4.07
N LEU A 357 20.67 -10.65 2.93
CA LEU A 357 22.12 -10.72 2.86
C LEU A 357 22.75 -9.36 3.17
N PHE A 358 22.16 -8.29 2.64
CA PHE A 358 22.63 -6.93 2.91
C PHE A 358 22.51 -6.56 4.39
N VAL A 359 21.42 -6.96 5.06
CA VAL A 359 21.23 -6.76 6.51
C VAL A 359 22.27 -7.53 7.32
N LEU A 360 22.58 -8.79 6.96
CA LEU A 360 23.62 -9.58 7.61
C LEU A 360 25.01 -8.95 7.47
N LEU A 361 25.35 -8.49 6.27
CA LEU A 361 26.62 -7.82 6.00
C LEU A 361 26.75 -6.54 6.82
N ARG A 362 25.70 -5.71 6.86
CA ARG A 362 25.68 -4.51 7.71
C ARG A 362 25.83 -4.84 9.19
N ALA A 363 25.07 -5.81 9.70
CA ALA A 363 25.09 -6.17 11.12
C ALA A 363 26.46 -6.67 11.58
N SER A 364 27.09 -7.54 10.78
CA SER A 364 28.43 -8.06 11.07
C SER A 364 29.50 -6.96 11.00
N LEU A 365 29.44 -6.06 10.01
CA LEU A 365 30.36 -4.92 9.91
C LEU A 365 30.25 -3.98 11.12
N VAL A 366 29.04 -3.63 11.55
CA VAL A 366 28.81 -2.78 12.72
C VAL A 366 29.34 -3.44 13.99
N ALA A 367 29.12 -4.75 14.16
CA ALA A 367 29.62 -5.47 15.33
C ALA A 367 31.16 -5.54 15.36
N ILE A 368 31.80 -5.87 14.22
CA ILE A 368 33.26 -5.97 14.12
C ILE A 368 33.92 -4.60 14.35
N THR A 369 33.41 -3.56 13.71
CA THR A 369 33.94 -2.19 13.86
C THR A 369 33.71 -1.65 15.28
N GLY A 370 32.55 -1.91 15.88
CA GLY A 370 32.23 -1.54 17.25
C GLY A 370 33.18 -2.20 18.26
N LEU A 371 33.35 -3.53 18.17
CA LEU A 371 34.24 -4.29 19.05
C LEU A 371 35.71 -3.87 18.87
N SER A 372 36.16 -3.69 17.63
CA SER A 372 37.52 -3.22 17.33
C SER A 372 37.77 -1.80 17.85
N THR A 373 36.76 -0.93 17.83
CA THR A 373 36.86 0.43 18.36
C THR A 373 36.92 0.43 19.89
N ALA A 374 36.09 -0.39 20.55
CA ALA A 374 36.12 -0.57 21.99
C ALA A 374 37.50 -1.07 22.47
N GLN A 375 38.09 -2.03 21.76
CA GLN A 375 39.44 -2.52 22.02
C GLN A 375 40.49 -1.39 21.94
N LYS A 376 40.46 -0.61 20.85
CA LYS A 376 41.39 0.52 20.67
C LYS A 376 41.24 1.56 21.77
N LEU A 377 40.01 1.85 22.18
CA LEU A 377 39.72 2.78 23.26
C LEU A 377 40.26 2.28 24.60
N PHE A 378 40.08 0.99 24.92
CA PHE A 378 40.64 0.36 26.11
C PHE A 378 42.17 0.43 26.14
N VAL A 379 42.84 0.08 25.02
CA VAL A 379 44.31 0.13 24.93
C VAL A 379 44.84 1.56 25.11
N LYS A 380 44.20 2.55 24.46
CA LYS A 380 44.56 3.97 24.61
C LYS A 380 44.36 4.46 26.04
N MET A 381 43.26 4.09 26.68
CA MET A 381 43.00 4.41 28.09
C MET A 381 44.08 3.82 29.00
N LEU A 382 44.40 2.53 28.83
CA LEU A 382 45.39 1.84 29.65
C LEU A 382 46.79 2.47 29.50
N GLN A 383 47.18 2.84 28.27
CA GLN A 383 48.42 3.58 28.00
C GLN A 383 48.41 4.97 28.64
N SER A 384 47.29 5.70 28.58
CA SER A 384 47.15 7.02 29.19
C SER A 384 47.26 6.98 30.71
N VAL A 385 46.66 5.96 31.36
CA VAL A 385 46.75 5.77 32.81
C VAL A 385 48.21 5.49 33.21
N VAL A 386 48.89 4.59 32.51
CA VAL A 386 50.29 4.30 32.81
C VAL A 386 51.19 5.52 32.59
N ARG A 387 50.93 6.37 31.59
CA ARG A 387 51.72 7.60 31.35
C ARG A 387 51.43 8.75 32.33
N ALA A 388 50.38 8.71 33.13
CA ALA A 388 50.04 9.79 34.05
C ALA A 388 51.15 10.01 35.11
N PRO A 389 51.39 11.24 35.61
CA PRO A 389 52.43 11.49 36.62
C PRO A 389 52.11 10.79 37.96
N MET A 390 53.13 10.52 38.80
CA MET A 390 52.92 9.85 40.10
C MET A 390 51.92 10.59 41.01
N ALA A 391 51.94 11.93 40.99
CA ALA A 391 51.02 12.78 41.75
C ALA A 391 49.53 12.50 41.45
N PHE A 392 49.19 12.06 40.23
CA PHE A 392 47.82 11.69 39.85
C PHE A 392 47.29 10.49 40.65
N PHE A 393 48.17 9.57 41.04
CA PHE A 393 47.83 8.37 41.81
C PHE A 393 47.80 8.62 43.32
N ASP A 394 48.35 9.75 43.77
CA ASP A 394 48.25 10.18 45.16
C ASP A 394 46.92 10.92 45.43
N SER A 395 46.42 11.67 44.44
CA SER A 395 45.15 12.40 44.52
C SER A 395 43.92 11.57 44.14
N THR A 396 44.09 10.49 43.36
CA THR A 396 42.98 9.70 42.81
C THR A 396 42.98 8.29 43.40
N PRO A 397 41.97 7.89 44.18
CA PRO A 397 41.92 6.54 44.73
C PRO A 397 41.78 5.52 43.60
N THR A 398 42.62 4.48 43.64
CA THR A 398 42.71 3.40 42.64
C THR A 398 41.36 2.74 42.35
N GLY A 399 40.46 2.70 43.34
CA GLY A 399 39.09 2.19 43.18
C GLY A 399 38.23 2.97 42.18
N ARG A 400 38.41 4.29 42.04
CA ARG A 400 37.69 5.10 41.03
C ARG A 400 38.17 4.77 39.61
N ILE A 401 39.47 4.55 39.45
CA ILE A 401 40.07 4.17 38.17
C ILE A 401 39.59 2.77 37.77
N LEU A 402 39.61 1.82 38.72
CA LEU A 402 39.14 0.46 38.50
C LEU A 402 37.66 0.40 38.13
N ASN A 403 36.82 1.24 38.75
CA ASN A 403 35.39 1.30 38.43
C ASN A 403 35.15 1.77 36.98
N ARG A 404 35.90 2.77 36.50
CA ARG A 404 35.82 3.23 35.10
C ARG A 404 36.34 2.20 34.10
N VAL A 405 37.38 1.46 34.47
CA VAL A 405 37.92 0.34 33.67
C VAL A 405 36.92 -0.83 33.61
N SER A 406 36.11 -1.05 34.65
CA SER A 406 35.08 -2.11 34.69
C SER A 406 33.87 -1.82 33.82
N SER A 407 33.52 -0.55 33.70
CA SER A 407 32.42 -0.09 32.84
C SER A 407 32.73 -0.09 31.34
N ILE A 408 34.00 -0.24 30.96
CA ILE A 408 34.50 -0.32 29.56
C ILE A 408 34.86 -1.77 29.21
#